data_AF-A0A519CR82-F1
#
_entry.id   AF-A0A519CR82-F1
#
_cell.length_a   1.000
_cell.length_b   1.000
_cell.length_c   1.000
_cell.angle_alpha   90.00
_cell.angle_beta   90.00
_cell.angle_gamma   90.00
#
_symmetry.space_group_name_H-M   'P 1'
#
loop_
_entity.id
_entity.type
_entity.pdbx_description
1 polymer ?
#
loop_
_entity_poly.entity_id
_entity_poly.type
_entity_poly.pdbx_seq_one_letter_code
_entity_poly.pdbx_strand_id
1 'polypeptide(L)'
;MINIKKFQNKLSCVCKNIVLFEIIPEIECDWGFHTVIQCPKCEELFSIDKKCPAFQTIEILLNKNIKLYTDEERFSYLAKSHPG
;
A
#
# COMPACT_ATOMS: atom_id res chain seq x y z
N MET A 1 -8.02 9.86 7.19
CA MET A 1 -8.36 9.41 5.80
C MET A 1 -7.04 9.35 5.04
N ILE A 2 -6.70 8.22 4.42
CA ILE A 2 -5.40 8.09 3.75
C ILE A 2 -5.38 8.98 2.51
N ASN A 3 -4.33 9.79 2.38
CA ASN A 3 -4.16 10.64 1.22
C ASN A 3 -3.65 9.81 0.04
N ILE A 4 -4.57 9.17 -0.69
CA ILE A 4 -4.27 8.33 -1.85
C ILE A 4 -3.46 9.05 -2.94
N LYS A 5 -3.51 10.39 -3.00
CA LYS A 5 -2.74 11.20 -3.96
C LYS A 5 -1.23 11.00 -3.82
N LYS A 6 -0.75 10.56 -2.65
CA LYS A 6 0.67 10.26 -2.42
C LYS A 6 1.18 9.13 -3.33
N PHE A 7 0.30 8.23 -3.75
CA PHE A 7 0.61 7.12 -4.65
C PHE A 7 0.52 7.49 -6.14
N GLN A 8 0.13 8.73 -6.46
CA GLN A 8 0.14 9.26 -7.83
C GLN A 8 1.52 9.82 -8.23
N ASN A 9 2.54 9.62 -7.38
CA ASN A 9 3.94 9.92 -7.70
C ASN A 9 4.70 8.65 -8.10
N LYS A 10 5.84 8.83 -8.77
CA LYS A 10 6.77 7.73 -9.04
C LYS A 10 7.40 7.24 -7.73
N LEU A 11 7.21 5.96 -7.42
CA LEU A 11 7.71 5.30 -6.21
C LEU A 11 8.56 4.08 -6.55
N SER A 12 9.54 3.80 -5.70
CA SER A 12 10.37 2.60 -5.81
C SER A 12 9.59 1.37 -5.32
N CYS A 13 9.44 0.36 -6.18
CA CYS A 13 8.73 -0.88 -5.88
C CYS A 13 9.69 -1.99 -5.38
N VAL A 14 9.13 -3.10 -4.89
CA VAL A 14 9.86 -4.32 -4.50
C VAL A 14 10.64 -4.94 -5.66
N CYS A 15 10.14 -4.79 -6.89
CA CYS A 15 10.82 -5.24 -8.11
C CYS A 15 11.97 -4.31 -8.55
N LYS A 16 12.38 -3.35 -7.71
CA LYS A 16 13.48 -2.39 -7.93
C LYS A 16 13.24 -1.40 -9.08
N ASN A 17 12.04 -1.39 -9.66
CA ASN A 17 11.64 -0.39 -10.65
C ASN A 17 11.00 0.83 -9.96
N ILE A 18 11.24 2.00 -10.53
CA ILE A 18 10.51 3.23 -10.19
C ILE A 18 9.27 3.29 -11.08
N VAL A 19 8.10 3.18 -10.48
CA VAL A 19 6.82 3.07 -11.21
C VAL A 19 5.80 4.08 -10.69
N LEU A 20 4.85 4.44 -11.54
CA LEU A 20 3.60 5.03 -11.10
C LEU A 20 2.66 3.87 -10.76
N PHE A 21 2.22 3.80 -9.52
CA PHE A 21 1.30 2.75 -9.09
C PHE A 21 -0.12 3.04 -9.58
N GLU A 22 -0.84 1.99 -9.94
CA GLU A 22 -2.27 2.07 -10.23
C GLU A 22 -3.05 1.93 -8.91
N ILE A 23 -4.06 2.77 -8.70
CA ILE A 23 -4.89 2.73 -7.49
C ILE A 23 -6.15 1.96 -7.84
N ILE A 24 -6.40 0.87 -7.10
CA ILE A 24 -7.58 0.03 -7.27
C ILE A 24 -8.44 0.19 -6.00
N PRO A 25 -9.55 0.95 -6.08
CA PRO A 25 -10.49 1.04 -4.99
C PRO A 25 -11.30 -0.26 -4.88
N GLU A 26 -11.77 -0.56 -3.68
CA GLU A 26 -12.79 -1.59 -3.40
C GLU A 26 -12.43 -3.00 -3.89
N ILE A 27 -11.18 -3.44 -3.71
CA ILE A 27 -10.84 -4.86 -3.88
C ILE A 27 -11.39 -5.67 -2.70
N GLU A 28 -12.09 -6.76 -2.99
CA GLU A 28 -12.66 -7.64 -1.97
C GLU A 28 -11.65 -8.70 -1.51
N CYS A 29 -11.64 -8.99 -0.22
CA CYS A 29 -10.99 -10.15 0.37
C CYS A 29 -11.88 -10.73 1.49
N ASP A 30 -11.46 -11.82 2.11
CA ASP A 30 -12.21 -12.51 3.18
C ASP A 30 -12.57 -11.61 4.39
N TRP A 31 -11.86 -10.49 4.57
CA TRP A 31 -12.11 -9.52 5.65
C TRP A 31 -12.79 -8.22 5.20
N GLY A 32 -13.28 -8.20 3.96
CA GLY A 32 -14.03 -7.09 3.36
C GLY A 32 -13.25 -6.32 2.30
N PHE A 33 -13.70 -5.09 2.04
CA PHE A 33 -13.14 -4.25 0.99
C PHE A 33 -11.87 -3.52 1.44
N HIS A 34 -10.97 -3.36 0.48
CA HIS A 34 -9.69 -2.68 0.63
C HIS A 34 -9.44 -1.71 -0.52
N THR A 35 -8.59 -0.73 -0.26
CA THR A 35 -7.94 0.03 -1.33
C THR A 35 -6.52 -0.47 -1.46
N VAL A 36 -6.16 -0.93 -2.65
CA VAL A 36 -4.82 -1.41 -2.97
C VAL A 36 -4.17 -0.55 -4.04
N ILE A 37 -2.86 -0.63 -4.12
CA ILE A 37 -2.09 -0.12 -5.24
C ILE A 37 -1.38 -1.28 -5.95
N GLN A 38 -1.35 -1.23 -7.28
CA GLN A 38 -0.72 -2.24 -8.11
C GLN A 38 0.53 -1.71 -8.80
N CYS A 39 1.60 -2.50 -8.80
CA CYS A 39 2.79 -2.21 -9.59
C CYS A 39 2.57 -2.66 -11.05
N PRO A 40 2.65 -1.76 -12.05
CA PRO A 40 2.47 -2.13 -13.46
C PRO A 40 3.64 -2.95 -14.05
N LYS A 41 4.65 -3.30 -13.25
CA LYS A 41 5.84 -4.05 -13.69
C LYS A 41 5.93 -5.46 -13.10
N CYS A 42 5.52 -5.65 -11.86
CA CYS A 42 5.56 -6.96 -11.21
C CYS A 42 4.18 -7.41 -10.70
N GLU A 43 3.13 -6.63 -10.97
CA GLU A 43 1.72 -6.94 -10.68
C GLU A 43 1.36 -7.11 -9.20
N GLU A 44 2.35 -7.02 -8.31
CA GLU A 44 2.17 -7.03 -6.85
C GLU A 44 1.17 -5.96 -6.38
N LEU A 45 0.28 -6.40 -5.47
CA LEU A 45 -0.76 -5.59 -4.86
C LEU A 45 -0.37 -5.25 -3.43
N PHE A 46 -0.42 -3.96 -3.09
CA PHE A 46 -0.13 -3.47 -1.75
C PHE A 46 -1.39 -2.85 -1.16
N SER A 47 -1.85 -3.35 -0.03
CA SER A 47 -2.95 -2.69 0.68
C SER A 47 -2.44 -1.42 1.35
N ILE A 48 -3.13 -0.31 1.05
CA ILE A 48 -2.77 1.02 1.55
C ILE A 48 -3.69 1.50 2.66
N ASP A 49 -4.85 0.86 2.83
CA ASP A 49 -5.85 1.23 3.83
C ASP A 49 -5.62 0.60 5.21
N LYS A 50 -5.14 -0.65 5.21
CA LYS A 50 -4.87 -1.43 6.41
C LYS A 50 -3.92 -2.59 6.11
N LYS A 51 -3.35 -3.21 7.14
CA LYS A 51 -2.59 -4.45 6.96
C LYS A 51 -3.56 -5.61 6.75
N CYS A 52 -3.44 -6.28 5.60
CA CYS A 52 -4.28 -7.41 5.21
C CYS A 52 -3.40 -8.57 4.73
N PRO A 53 -3.59 -9.81 5.23
CA PRO A 53 -2.80 -10.98 4.82
C PRO A 53 -2.89 -11.31 3.32
N ALA A 54 -3.98 -10.92 2.65
CA ALA A 54 -4.20 -11.17 1.23
C ALA A 54 -3.31 -10.32 0.30
N PHE A 55 -2.69 -9.25 0.82
CA PHE A 55 -1.93 -8.28 0.03
C PHE A 55 -0.55 -8.02 0.65
N GLN A 56 0.39 -7.51 -0.15
CA GLN A 56 1.65 -7.02 0.38
C GLN A 56 1.41 -5.83 1.31
N THR A 57 2.27 -5.69 2.32
CA THR A 57 2.20 -4.56 3.24
C THR A 57 2.90 -3.32 2.68
N ILE A 58 2.30 -2.16 2.91
CA ILE A 58 2.88 -0.89 2.48
C ILE A 58 4.23 -0.60 3.16
N GLU A 59 4.52 -1.22 4.31
CA GLU A 59 5.80 -1.06 5.03
C GLU A 59 7.02 -1.42 4.16
N ILE A 60 6.87 -2.39 3.26
CA ILE A 60 7.96 -2.77 2.34
C ILE A 60 8.26 -1.61 1.39
N LEU A 61 7.23 -0.88 0.93
CA LEU A 61 7.41 0.32 0.12
C LEU A 61 7.93 1.49 0.96
N LEU A 62 7.51 1.65 2.21
CA LEU A 62 8.00 2.72 3.10
C LEU A 62 9.51 2.65 3.32
N ASN A 63 10.05 1.44 3.51
CA ASN A 63 11.50 1.24 3.66
C ASN A 63 12.30 1.67 2.42
N LYS A 64 11.67 1.70 1.25
CA LYS A 64 12.27 2.16 -0.02
C LYS A 64 11.93 3.61 -0.36
N ASN A 65 10.91 4.18 0.27
CA ASN A 65 10.35 5.49 -0.01
C ASN A 65 10.13 6.24 1.32
N ILE A 66 11.22 6.61 1.99
CA ILE A 66 11.24 7.12 3.37
C ILE A 66 10.37 8.36 3.65
N LYS A 67 9.92 9.09 2.62
CA LYS A 67 9.05 10.28 2.75
C LYS A 67 7.59 10.00 2.39
N LEU A 68 7.23 8.74 2.13
CA LEU A 68 5.89 8.39 1.68
C LEU A 68 4.87 8.56 2.81
N TYR A 69 5.19 8.08 4.02
CA TYR A 69 4.34 8.20 5.21
C TYR A 69 5.05 8.98 6.31
N THR A 70 4.28 9.71 7.11
CA THR A 70 4.72 10.15 8.44
C THR A 70 4.64 9.00 9.43
N ASP A 71 5.30 9.13 10.58
CA ASP A 71 5.23 8.11 11.65
C ASP A 71 3.78 7.89 12.13
N GLU A 72 2.98 8.96 12.18
CA GLU A 72 1.56 8.89 12.55
C GLU A 72 0.73 8.10 11.52
N GLU A 73 0.96 8.31 10.23
CA GLU A 73 0.27 7.55 9.18
C GLU A 73 0.66 6.07 9.22
N ARG A 74 1.94 5.79 9.47
CA ARG A 74 2.43 4.41 9.61
C ARG A 74 1.79 3.73 10.81
N PHE A 75 1.72 4.42 11.96
CA PHE A 75 1.07 3.91 13.16
C PHE A 75 -0.43 3.66 12.92
N SER A 76 -1.13 4.58 12.26
CA SER A 76 -2.55 4.44 11.93
C SER A 76 -2.83 3.24 11.02
N TYR A 77 -1.96 2.98 10.04
CA TYR A 77 -2.05 1.80 9.17
C TYR A 77 -1.89 0.49 9.94
N LEU A 78 -0.89 0.42 10.83
CA LEU A 78 -0.61 -0.78 11.64
C LEU A 78 -1.71 -1.06 12.67
N ALA A 79 -2.30 -0.02 13.25
CA ALA A 79 -3.40 -0.15 14.20
C ALA A 79 -4.65 -0.79 13.57
N LYS A 80 -4.81 -0.70 12.24
CA LYS A 80 -5.95 -1.25 11.50
C LYS A 80 -5.64 -2.61 10.89
N SER A 81 -4.95 -3.49 11.60
CA SER A 81 -4.59 -4.82 11.08
C SER A 81 -5.74 -5.81 11.24
N HIS A 82 -5.99 -6.64 10.22
CA HIS A 82 -6.85 -7.82 10.39
C HIS A 82 -6.12 -8.89 11.22
N PRO A 83 -6.85 -9.71 12.03
CA PRO A 83 -6.26 -10.88 12.67
C PRO A 83 -5.68 -11.80 11.60
N GLY A 84 -4.44 -12.24 11.82
CA GLY A 84 -3.75 -13.21 10.95
C GLY A 84 -4.05 -14.64 11.33
#